data_AF-A0A929BPN7-F1
#
_entry.id   AF-A0A929BPN7-F1
#
_cell.length_a   1.000
_cell.length_b   1.000
_cell.length_c   1.000
_cell.angle_alpha   90.00
_cell.angle_beta   90.00
_cell.angle_gamma   90.00
#
_symmetry.space_group_name_H-M   'P 1'
#
loop_
_entity.id
_entity.type
_entity.pdbx_description
1 polymer ?
#
loop_
_entity_poly.entity_id
_entity_poly.type
_entity_poly.pdbx_seq_one_letter_code
_entity_poly.pdbx_strand_id
1 'polypeptide(L)'
;PPGIEGHIWLAQFFIAAMDIAEANGYKLALFSYSVGVPQWHEWEAIVETGVFARAKEGGHVLALHEYGWPTTDSRWGEPTEDQPAYEDRGVLTGRYRYLYRDFLIPRDEVIPLAITESGFDPSMIPTGWDDWKPRYVENMIWYDTKLREDDYVIGATMFTIGPIGIWSDWDYEELLWPNNPYGSNFLDYIVSLKDA
;
A
#
# COMPACT_ATOMS: atom_id res chain seq x y z
N PRO A 1 -6.03 10.58 -10.05
CA PRO A 1 -6.12 11.64 -11.09
C PRO A 1 -5.58 11.07 -12.40
N PRO A 2 -6.15 11.40 -13.56
CA PRO A 2 -5.68 10.84 -14.81
C PRO A 2 -4.42 11.57 -15.31
N GLY A 3 -3.34 10.82 -15.52
CA GLY A 3 -2.11 11.29 -16.18
C GLY A 3 -1.27 12.27 -15.38
N ILE A 4 -0.08 12.58 -15.93
CA ILE A 4 0.95 13.42 -15.30
C ILE A 4 0.41 14.76 -14.79
N GLU A 5 -0.35 15.50 -15.61
CA GLU A 5 -0.86 16.83 -15.23
C GLU A 5 -1.82 16.74 -14.02
N GLY A 6 -2.68 15.72 -14.01
CA GLY A 6 -3.59 15.49 -12.90
C GLY A 6 -2.85 15.11 -11.61
N HIS A 7 -1.77 14.33 -11.73
CA HIS A 7 -0.92 13.96 -10.61
C HIS A 7 -0.16 15.16 -10.02
N ILE A 8 0.41 16.01 -10.88
CA ILE A 8 1.06 17.26 -10.46
C ILE A 8 0.06 18.17 -9.74
N TRP A 9 -1.14 18.33 -10.30
CA TRP A 9 -2.17 19.15 -9.67
C TRP A 9 -2.56 18.62 -8.30
N LEU A 10 -2.73 17.30 -8.15
CA LEU A 10 -3.03 16.68 -6.86
C LEU A 10 -1.89 16.89 -5.85
N ALA A 11 -0.63 16.82 -6.28
CA ALA A 11 0.51 17.12 -5.43
C ALA A 11 0.51 18.58 -4.94
N GLN A 12 0.23 19.53 -5.82
CA GLN A 12 0.08 20.96 -5.45
C GLN A 12 -1.09 21.18 -4.50
N PHE A 13 -2.21 20.50 -4.71
CA PHE A 13 -3.34 20.50 -3.78
C PHE A 13 -2.92 20.04 -2.38
N PHE A 14 -2.16 18.94 -2.28
CA PHE A 14 -1.68 18.45 -1.00
C PHE A 14 -0.67 19.39 -0.35
N ILE A 15 0.21 20.05 -1.11
CA ILE A 15 1.09 21.10 -0.59
C ILE A 15 0.29 22.19 0.13
N ALA A 16 -0.75 22.72 -0.51
CA ALA A 16 -1.62 23.73 0.10
C ALA A 16 -2.44 23.16 1.28
N ALA A 17 -2.88 21.91 1.21
CA ALA A 17 -3.64 21.27 2.27
C ALA A 17 -2.78 21.02 3.53
N MET A 18 -1.48 20.74 3.38
CA MET A 18 -0.55 20.56 4.49
C MET A 18 -0.45 21.83 5.34
N ASP A 19 -0.34 23.01 4.71
CA ASP A 19 -0.32 24.30 5.44
C ASP A 19 -1.59 24.49 6.31
N ILE A 20 -2.76 24.13 5.76
CA ILE A 20 -4.04 24.22 6.48
C ILE A 20 -4.07 23.21 7.62
N ALA A 21 -3.65 21.97 7.38
CA ALA A 21 -3.63 20.92 8.39
C ALA A 21 -2.73 21.30 9.56
N GLU A 22 -1.51 21.76 9.28
CA GLU A 22 -0.53 22.17 10.28
C GLU A 22 -1.02 23.36 11.10
N ALA A 23 -1.65 24.36 10.47
CA ALA A 23 -2.25 25.49 11.17
C ALA A 23 -3.35 25.07 12.16
N ASN A 24 -3.91 23.87 12.00
CA ASN A 24 -4.92 23.28 12.87
C ASN A 24 -4.38 22.13 13.74
N GLY A 25 -3.05 21.93 13.78
CA GLY A 25 -2.41 20.89 14.60
C GLY A 25 -2.58 19.46 14.06
N TYR A 26 -2.89 19.30 12.77
CA TYR A 26 -3.06 18.02 12.11
C TYR A 26 -1.91 17.71 11.16
N LYS A 27 -1.76 16.41 10.88
CA LYS A 27 -0.89 15.87 9.83
C LYS A 27 -1.72 15.08 8.86
N LEU A 28 -1.47 15.29 7.58
CA LEU A 28 -2.09 14.55 6.48
C LEU A 28 -1.38 13.23 6.17
N ALA A 29 -2.19 12.24 5.78
CA ALA A 29 -1.78 11.10 4.99
C ALA A 29 -2.07 11.42 3.52
N LEU A 30 -1.04 11.44 2.68
CA LEU A 30 -1.11 11.98 1.33
C LEU A 30 -1.61 10.93 0.33
N PHE A 31 -2.38 11.40 -0.65
CA PHE A 31 -2.79 10.73 -1.88
C PHE A 31 -3.74 9.53 -1.78
N SER A 32 -3.44 8.50 -0.98
CA SER A 32 -4.18 7.22 -0.94
C SER A 32 -4.39 6.63 -2.34
N TYR A 33 -3.33 6.57 -3.15
CA TYR A 33 -3.43 6.03 -4.51
C TYR A 33 -3.82 4.55 -4.51
N SER A 34 -4.63 4.16 -5.49
CA SER A 34 -5.01 2.77 -5.76
C SER A 34 -3.85 1.96 -6.35
N VAL A 35 -3.98 0.63 -6.33
CA VAL A 35 -2.99 -0.29 -6.90
C VAL A 35 -2.65 0.03 -8.35
N GLY A 36 -1.37 -0.06 -8.70
CA GLY A 36 -0.87 0.13 -10.05
C GLY A 36 -0.71 1.59 -10.49
N VAL A 37 -1.21 2.55 -9.72
CA VAL A 37 -1.10 3.99 -9.98
C VAL A 37 -0.44 4.66 -8.77
N PRO A 38 0.40 5.66 -8.97
CA PRO A 38 0.99 6.16 -10.22
C PRO A 38 1.96 5.15 -10.87
N GLN A 39 2.16 5.32 -12.17
CA GLN A 39 3.26 4.72 -12.93
C GLN A 39 4.60 5.40 -12.56
N TRP A 40 5.73 4.80 -12.95
CA TRP A 40 7.05 5.28 -12.51
C TRP A 40 7.32 6.70 -13.02
N HIS A 41 7.01 6.99 -14.28
CA HIS A 41 7.21 8.32 -14.86
C HIS A 41 6.23 9.35 -14.28
N GLU A 42 5.06 8.90 -13.79
CA GLU A 42 4.14 9.77 -13.05
C GLU A 42 4.68 10.07 -11.65
N TRP A 43 5.34 9.10 -10.99
CA TRP A 43 6.06 9.36 -9.75
C TRP A 43 7.18 10.37 -9.92
N GLU A 44 7.97 10.28 -11.00
CA GLU A 44 8.98 11.28 -11.34
C GLU A 44 8.37 12.68 -11.37
N ALA A 45 7.26 12.85 -12.10
CA ALA A 45 6.58 14.15 -12.20
C ALA A 45 6.00 14.63 -10.86
N ILE A 46 5.48 13.73 -10.01
CA ILE A 46 4.98 14.07 -8.67
C ILE A 46 6.15 14.53 -7.78
N VAL A 47 7.26 13.80 -7.77
CA VAL A 47 8.45 14.10 -6.97
C VAL A 47 9.00 15.48 -7.33
N GLU A 48 9.06 15.81 -8.62
CA GLU A 48 9.55 17.11 -9.09
C GLU A 48 8.70 18.32 -8.66
N THR A 49 7.48 18.09 -8.14
CA THR A 49 6.69 19.17 -7.50
C THR A 49 7.25 19.62 -6.14
N GLY A 50 8.14 18.84 -5.53
CA GLY A 50 8.66 19.08 -4.17
C GLY A 50 7.71 18.67 -3.05
N VAL A 51 6.61 17.97 -3.36
CA VAL A 51 5.60 17.58 -2.36
C VAL A 51 6.18 16.71 -1.23
N PHE A 52 7.14 15.83 -1.52
CA PHE A 52 7.73 14.94 -0.50
C PHE A 52 8.71 15.66 0.41
N ALA A 53 9.53 16.58 -0.12
CA ALA A 53 10.36 17.47 0.71
C ALA A 53 9.48 18.27 1.68
N ARG A 54 8.40 18.88 1.18
CA ARG A 54 7.43 19.62 2.01
C ARG A 54 6.74 18.73 3.04
N ALA A 55 6.36 17.51 2.65
CA ALA A 55 5.76 16.53 3.54
C ALA A 55 6.71 16.13 4.67
N LYS A 56 7.99 15.94 4.36
CA LYS A 56 9.04 15.63 5.34
C LYS A 56 9.21 16.75 6.37
N GLU A 57 9.21 18.01 5.92
CA GLU A 57 9.31 19.19 6.82
C GLU A 57 8.15 19.26 7.83
N GLY A 58 6.92 18.97 7.38
CA GLY A 58 5.72 18.96 8.24
C GLY A 58 5.52 17.67 9.04
N GLY A 59 6.33 16.63 8.77
CA GLY A 59 6.17 15.30 9.35
C GLY A 59 4.87 14.61 8.95
N HIS A 60 4.46 14.80 7.70
CA HIS A 60 3.34 14.11 7.03
C HIS A 60 3.72 12.69 6.59
N VAL A 61 2.73 11.90 6.18
CA VAL A 61 2.94 10.51 5.74
C VAL A 61 2.36 10.28 4.36
N LEU A 62 2.90 9.31 3.62
CA LEU A 62 2.30 8.81 2.39
C LEU A 62 1.25 7.74 2.74
N ALA A 63 0.13 7.73 2.04
CA ALA A 63 -0.85 6.65 2.07
C ALA A 63 -1.00 5.99 0.69
N LEU A 64 -1.02 4.66 0.65
CA LEU A 64 -1.21 3.86 -0.56
C LEU A 64 -2.14 2.68 -0.31
N HIS A 65 -2.74 2.15 -1.37
CA HIS A 65 -3.50 0.90 -1.34
C HIS A 65 -2.70 -0.17 -2.10
N GLU A 66 -2.63 -1.39 -1.56
CA GLU A 66 -1.92 -2.52 -2.19
C GLU A 66 -2.76 -3.81 -2.13
N TYR A 67 -3.07 -4.38 -3.29
CA TYR A 67 -3.78 -5.65 -3.38
C TYR A 67 -3.02 -6.64 -4.25
N GLY A 68 -3.13 -7.92 -3.92
CA GLY A 68 -2.57 -9.02 -4.70
C GLY A 68 -3.63 -10.06 -5.06
N TRP A 69 -3.40 -10.79 -6.14
CA TRP A 69 -4.20 -11.96 -6.52
C TRP A 69 -3.45 -12.82 -7.56
N PRO A 70 -3.53 -14.17 -7.52
CA PRO A 70 -4.22 -15.02 -6.53
C PRO A 70 -3.48 -15.18 -5.19
N THR A 71 -2.25 -14.67 -5.13
CA THR A 71 -1.39 -14.58 -3.96
C THR A 71 -0.89 -13.13 -3.83
N THR A 72 -0.41 -12.75 -2.64
CA THR A 72 0.14 -11.40 -2.43
C THR A 72 1.40 -11.18 -3.25
N ASP A 73 2.25 -12.20 -3.37
CA ASP A 73 3.49 -12.17 -4.14
C ASP A 73 3.28 -12.30 -5.66
N SER A 74 2.02 -12.30 -6.11
CA SER A 74 1.69 -12.33 -7.53
C SER A 74 2.36 -11.18 -8.25
N ARG A 75 3.09 -11.52 -9.32
CA ARG A 75 3.89 -10.61 -10.13
C ARG A 75 5.01 -9.88 -9.35
N TRP A 76 5.50 -10.50 -8.27
CA TRP A 76 6.74 -10.08 -7.62
C TRP A 76 7.94 -10.36 -8.52
N GLY A 77 8.88 -9.40 -8.63
CA GLY A 77 10.04 -9.55 -9.50
C GLY A 77 9.78 -9.36 -11.00
N GLU A 78 8.54 -9.05 -11.41
CA GLU A 78 8.21 -8.75 -12.80
C GLU A 78 8.56 -7.30 -13.17
N PRO A 79 8.79 -7.00 -14.46
CA PRO A 79 8.94 -5.63 -14.93
C PRO A 79 7.61 -4.86 -14.85
N THR A 80 7.71 -3.55 -14.68
CA THR A 80 6.57 -2.64 -14.88
C THR A 80 6.55 -2.13 -16.32
N GLU A 81 5.59 -1.26 -16.64
CA GLU A 81 5.51 -0.58 -17.93
C GLU A 81 6.74 0.29 -18.22
N ASP A 82 7.34 0.85 -17.16
CA ASP A 82 8.42 1.85 -17.27
C ASP A 82 9.79 1.30 -16.83
N GLN A 83 9.82 0.23 -16.05
CA GLN A 83 11.02 -0.23 -15.35
C GLN A 83 11.29 -1.72 -15.58
N PRO A 84 12.58 -2.14 -15.60
CA PRO A 84 12.93 -3.55 -15.70
C PRO A 84 12.50 -4.34 -14.46
N ALA A 85 12.67 -5.65 -14.52
CA ALA A 85 12.46 -6.55 -13.39
C ALA A 85 13.49 -6.29 -12.27
N TYR A 86 13.02 -6.32 -11.01
CA TYR A 86 13.85 -6.22 -9.81
C TYR A 86 13.41 -7.26 -8.79
N GLU A 87 14.35 -8.07 -8.27
CA GLU A 87 14.03 -9.14 -7.31
C GLU A 87 13.47 -8.63 -5.97
N ASP A 88 13.71 -7.36 -5.64
CA ASP A 88 13.38 -6.75 -4.37
C ASP A 88 12.03 -6.03 -4.34
N ARG A 89 11.22 -6.09 -5.40
CA ARG A 89 9.92 -5.37 -5.43
C ARG A 89 8.93 -6.04 -6.39
N GLY A 90 7.65 -5.83 -6.11
CA GLY A 90 6.57 -6.29 -6.98
C GLY A 90 5.93 -5.17 -7.78
N VAL A 91 5.07 -5.56 -8.72
CA VAL A 91 4.29 -4.61 -9.53
C VAL A 91 2.91 -4.32 -8.94
N LEU A 92 2.40 -5.22 -8.07
CA LEU A 92 1.15 -5.10 -7.34
C LEU A 92 1.41 -4.66 -5.90
N THR A 93 1.92 -5.56 -5.05
CA THR A 93 2.38 -5.24 -3.69
C THR A 93 3.87 -4.94 -3.66
N GLY A 94 4.32 -4.09 -2.74
CA GLY A 94 5.70 -3.61 -2.69
C GLY A 94 6.07 -2.65 -3.83
N ARG A 95 5.09 -2.17 -4.61
CA ARG A 95 5.33 -1.27 -5.75
C ARG A 95 5.86 0.09 -5.27
N TYR A 96 5.52 0.50 -4.04
CA TYR A 96 6.06 1.70 -3.41
C TYR A 96 7.60 1.74 -3.43
N ARG A 97 8.27 0.57 -3.44
CA ARG A 97 9.73 0.50 -3.48
C ARG A 97 10.33 1.21 -4.68
N TYR A 98 9.63 1.32 -5.81
CA TYR A 98 10.04 2.17 -6.94
C TYR A 98 10.11 3.64 -6.57
N LEU A 99 9.05 4.19 -5.95
CA LEU A 99 9.06 5.58 -5.48
C LEU A 99 10.18 5.82 -4.46
N TYR A 100 10.28 4.95 -3.45
CA TYR A 100 11.22 5.16 -2.36
C TYR A 100 12.68 4.97 -2.79
N ARG A 101 13.01 3.87 -3.47
CA ARG A 101 14.40 3.52 -3.79
C ARG A 101 14.96 4.36 -4.94
N ASP A 102 14.12 4.73 -5.90
CA ASP A 102 14.58 5.42 -7.11
C ASP A 102 14.55 6.94 -6.94
N PHE A 103 13.64 7.47 -6.10
CA PHE A 103 13.47 8.92 -5.91
C PHE A 103 13.69 9.38 -4.46
N LEU A 104 12.90 8.90 -3.49
CA LEU A 104 12.87 9.54 -2.15
C LEU A 104 14.15 9.31 -1.35
N ILE A 105 14.72 8.10 -1.37
CA ILE A 105 15.96 7.77 -0.66
C ILE A 105 17.14 8.56 -1.25
N PRO A 106 17.40 8.56 -2.57
CA PRO A 106 18.50 9.36 -3.15
C PRO A 106 18.38 10.88 -2.90
N ARG A 107 17.15 11.40 -2.74
CA ARG A 107 16.87 12.82 -2.54
C ARG A 107 16.83 13.26 -1.07
N ASP A 108 16.97 12.32 -0.13
CA ASP A 108 16.72 12.56 1.30
C ASP A 108 15.30 13.13 1.54
N GLU A 109 14.30 12.58 0.85
CA GLU A 109 12.88 12.98 0.94
C GLU A 109 12.00 11.84 1.50
N VAL A 110 12.61 10.87 2.19
CA VAL A 110 11.89 9.75 2.81
C VAL A 110 10.89 10.27 3.85
N ILE A 111 9.62 9.91 3.67
CA ILE A 111 8.52 10.11 4.62
C ILE A 111 7.92 8.76 5.02
N PRO A 112 7.29 8.64 6.21
CA PRO A 112 6.65 7.39 6.61
C PRO A 112 5.54 6.98 5.62
N LEU A 113 5.39 5.68 5.38
CA LEU A 113 4.39 5.07 4.52
C LEU A 113 3.37 4.27 5.34
N ALA A 114 2.10 4.59 5.18
CA ALA A 114 0.98 3.75 5.61
C ALA A 114 0.33 3.08 4.41
N ILE A 115 0.18 1.76 4.46
CA ILE A 115 -0.70 1.05 3.51
C ILE A 115 -2.13 1.10 4.09
N THR A 116 -2.92 2.06 3.64
CA THR A 116 -4.24 2.37 4.21
C THR A 116 -5.36 1.46 3.73
N GLU A 117 -5.06 0.57 2.79
CA GLU A 117 -5.98 -0.47 2.34
C GLU A 117 -5.17 -1.58 1.65
N SER A 118 -5.38 -2.84 2.06
CA SER A 118 -4.72 -3.98 1.41
C SER A 118 -5.46 -5.29 1.57
N GLY A 119 -5.11 -6.27 0.75
CA GLY A 119 -5.63 -7.63 0.86
C GLY A 119 -5.64 -8.35 -0.48
N PHE A 120 -6.61 -9.23 -0.66
CA PHE A 120 -6.85 -9.90 -1.93
C PHE A 120 -7.89 -9.18 -2.77
N ASP A 121 -7.64 -9.07 -4.07
CA ASP A 121 -8.59 -8.51 -5.03
C ASP A 121 -8.51 -9.26 -6.38
N PRO A 122 -9.48 -10.13 -6.70
CA PRO A 122 -9.50 -10.86 -7.97
C PRO A 122 -9.80 -9.97 -9.18
N SER A 123 -10.16 -8.69 -9.01
CA SER A 123 -10.22 -7.75 -10.12
C SER A 123 -8.84 -7.41 -10.68
N MET A 124 -7.76 -7.64 -9.91
CA MET A 124 -6.38 -7.47 -10.38
C MET A 124 -6.01 -8.45 -11.49
N ILE A 125 -6.54 -9.67 -11.46
CA ILE A 125 -6.40 -10.68 -12.51
C ILE A 125 -7.74 -11.39 -12.65
N PRO A 126 -8.51 -11.17 -13.74
CA PRO A 126 -9.94 -11.50 -13.85
C PRO A 126 -10.19 -13.01 -13.95
N THR A 127 -9.94 -13.70 -12.84
CA THR A 127 -10.07 -15.16 -12.66
C THR A 127 -11.24 -15.50 -11.74
N GLY A 128 -11.81 -14.51 -11.06
CA GLY A 128 -12.92 -14.66 -10.11
C GLY A 128 -12.44 -14.99 -8.69
N TRP A 129 -13.39 -15.05 -7.75
CA TRP A 129 -13.11 -15.49 -6.39
C TRP A 129 -13.01 -17.02 -6.34
N ASP A 130 -11.79 -17.54 -6.29
CA ASP A 130 -11.55 -18.92 -5.84
C ASP A 130 -11.63 -19.00 -4.30
N ASP A 131 -11.62 -20.21 -3.74
CA ASP A 131 -11.57 -20.44 -2.28
C ASP A 131 -10.27 -19.87 -1.68
N TRP A 132 -10.29 -18.59 -1.34
CA TRP A 132 -9.11 -17.78 -1.00
C TRP A 132 -8.78 -17.80 0.49
N LYS A 133 -9.79 -18.00 1.34
CA LYS A 133 -9.66 -18.02 2.79
C LYS A 133 -8.58 -18.99 3.29
N PRO A 134 -8.47 -20.24 2.76
CA PRO A 134 -7.43 -21.18 3.18
C PRO A 134 -5.98 -20.70 3.01
N ARG A 135 -5.72 -19.77 2.08
CA ARG A 135 -4.37 -19.27 1.78
C ARG A 135 -4.11 -17.85 2.28
N TYR A 136 -5.14 -17.14 2.71
CA TYR A 136 -5.05 -15.71 3.02
C TYR A 136 -4.04 -15.39 4.10
N VAL A 137 -4.10 -16.09 5.24
CA VAL A 137 -3.28 -15.77 6.41
C VAL A 137 -1.80 -15.95 6.10
N GLU A 138 -1.41 -17.04 5.43
CA GLU A 138 -0.02 -17.27 5.01
C GLU A 138 0.48 -16.18 4.04
N ASN A 139 -0.40 -15.72 3.15
CA ASN A 139 -0.11 -14.63 2.22
C ASN A 139 0.06 -13.28 2.93
N MET A 140 -0.71 -13.02 3.99
CA MET A 140 -0.55 -11.82 4.82
C MET A 140 0.71 -11.87 5.69
N ILE A 141 1.11 -13.05 6.16
CA ILE A 141 2.39 -13.23 6.89
C ILE A 141 3.58 -12.94 5.96
N TRP A 142 3.54 -13.45 4.73
CA TRP A 142 4.55 -13.10 3.73
C TRP A 142 4.59 -11.60 3.47
N TYR A 143 3.42 -10.97 3.34
CA TYR A 143 3.30 -9.53 3.11
C TYR A 143 3.91 -8.71 4.23
N ASP A 144 3.52 -8.97 5.48
CA ASP A 144 4.10 -8.33 6.68
C ASP A 144 5.62 -8.50 6.72
N THR A 145 6.12 -9.71 6.44
CA THR A 145 7.56 -9.96 6.38
C THR A 145 8.25 -9.04 5.39
N LYS A 146 7.65 -8.80 4.21
CA LYS A 146 8.19 -7.88 3.20
C LYS A 146 8.11 -6.43 3.65
N LEU A 147 6.99 -5.98 4.22
CA LEU A 147 6.85 -4.61 4.70
C LEU A 147 7.87 -4.28 5.80
N ARG A 148 8.18 -5.24 6.68
CA ARG A 148 9.18 -5.07 7.76
C ARG A 148 10.62 -4.97 7.28
N GLU A 149 10.91 -5.27 6.02
CA GLU A 149 12.23 -5.02 5.41
C GLU A 149 12.47 -3.52 5.14
N ASP A 150 11.42 -2.69 5.14
CA ASP A 150 11.48 -1.26 4.83
C ASP A 150 11.12 -0.42 6.08
N ASP A 151 12.12 0.24 6.66
CA ASP A 151 12.01 0.98 7.93
C ASP A 151 11.05 2.20 7.90
N TYR A 152 10.75 2.70 6.71
CA TYR A 152 9.79 3.77 6.49
C TYR A 152 8.34 3.29 6.45
N VAL A 153 8.05 1.99 6.41
CA VAL A 153 6.68 1.46 6.44
C VAL A 153 6.20 1.34 7.88
N ILE A 154 5.12 2.07 8.23
CA ILE A 154 4.58 2.08 9.60
C ILE A 154 3.51 1.00 9.83
N GLY A 155 2.96 0.42 8.76
CA GLY A 155 2.00 -0.67 8.84
C GLY A 155 1.04 -0.72 7.65
N ALA A 156 0.18 -1.73 7.68
CA ALA A 156 -0.86 -1.97 6.70
C ALA A 156 -2.22 -2.23 7.36
N THR A 157 -3.30 -1.92 6.64
CA THR A 157 -4.67 -2.13 7.10
C THR A 157 -5.42 -3.00 6.10
N MET A 158 -5.91 -4.14 6.58
CA MET A 158 -6.59 -5.11 5.72
C MET A 158 -8.03 -4.68 5.45
N PHE A 159 -8.48 -4.91 4.22
CA PHE A 159 -9.85 -4.68 3.78
C PHE A 159 -10.56 -6.04 3.55
N THR A 160 -11.65 -6.39 4.24
CA THR A 160 -12.32 -5.65 5.33
C THR A 160 -13.08 -6.55 6.32
N ILE A 161 -13.63 -5.94 7.37
CA ILE A 161 -14.54 -6.57 8.36
C ILE A 161 -15.87 -5.81 8.34
N GLY A 162 -16.99 -6.53 8.36
CA GLY A 162 -18.33 -5.94 8.30
C GLY A 162 -18.63 -5.16 7.01
N PRO A 163 -18.34 -5.72 5.82
CA PRO A 163 -18.61 -5.06 4.55
C PRO A 163 -20.10 -4.85 4.27
N ILE A 164 -20.38 -3.94 3.35
CA ILE A 164 -21.73 -3.69 2.81
C ILE A 164 -21.75 -3.85 1.29
N GLY A 165 -22.82 -4.44 0.76
CA GLY A 165 -23.08 -4.53 -0.67
C GLY A 165 -22.01 -5.32 -1.42
N ILE A 166 -21.40 -4.70 -2.43
CA ILE A 166 -20.43 -5.36 -3.31
C ILE A 166 -19.13 -5.77 -2.60
N TRP A 167 -18.86 -5.24 -1.40
CA TRP A 167 -17.64 -5.51 -0.66
C TRP A 167 -17.69 -6.80 0.15
N SER A 168 -18.83 -7.51 0.16
CA SER A 168 -19.00 -8.74 0.94
C SER A 168 -18.00 -9.84 0.59
N ASP A 169 -17.48 -9.86 -0.64
CA ASP A 169 -16.50 -10.86 -1.04
C ASP A 169 -15.10 -10.63 -0.42
N TRP A 170 -14.82 -9.40 0.08
CA TRP A 170 -13.59 -9.03 0.78
C TRP A 170 -13.64 -9.27 2.29
N ASP A 171 -14.73 -9.88 2.80
CA ASP A 171 -14.86 -10.11 4.24
C ASP A 171 -13.89 -11.16 4.75
N TYR A 172 -12.92 -10.74 5.56
CA TYR A 172 -11.98 -11.64 6.22
C TYR A 172 -12.36 -11.92 7.69
N GLU A 173 -13.53 -11.48 8.18
CA GLU A 173 -13.93 -11.63 9.58
C GLU A 173 -13.82 -13.08 10.08
N GLU A 174 -14.22 -14.06 9.27
CA GLU A 174 -14.17 -15.47 9.64
C GLU A 174 -12.73 -15.96 9.94
N LEU A 175 -11.72 -15.33 9.35
CA LEU A 175 -10.30 -15.65 9.61
C LEU A 175 -9.83 -15.20 10.99
N LEU A 176 -10.59 -14.33 11.66
CA LEU A 176 -10.34 -13.89 13.03
C LEU A 176 -10.98 -14.84 14.06
N TRP A 177 -11.95 -15.65 13.66
CA TRP A 177 -12.68 -16.52 14.59
C TRP A 177 -11.77 -17.60 15.18
N PRO A 178 -11.85 -17.85 16.50
CA PRO A 178 -11.22 -19.01 17.11
C PRO A 178 -11.68 -20.30 16.43
N ASN A 179 -10.74 -21.16 16.02
CA ASN A 179 -11.00 -22.43 15.32
C ASN A 179 -11.72 -22.27 13.96
N ASN A 180 -11.46 -21.18 13.23
CA ASN A 180 -11.92 -21.08 11.84
C ASN A 180 -11.48 -22.32 11.01
N PRO A 181 -12.25 -22.74 9.99
CA PRO A 181 -11.97 -23.98 9.26
C PRO A 181 -10.84 -23.85 8.23
N TYR A 182 -10.24 -22.67 8.10
CA TYR A 182 -9.31 -22.32 7.01
C TYR A 182 -7.84 -22.48 7.40
N GLY A 183 -7.57 -23.04 8.59
CA GLY A 183 -6.22 -23.31 9.08
C GLY A 183 -5.75 -22.22 10.03
N SER A 184 -4.81 -21.38 9.60
CA SER A 184 -4.20 -20.36 10.44
C SER A 184 -5.22 -19.32 10.91
N ASN A 185 -5.12 -18.90 12.17
CA ASN A 185 -5.94 -17.84 12.73
C ASN A 185 -5.22 -16.49 12.59
N PHE A 186 -5.88 -15.52 11.97
CA PHE A 186 -5.24 -14.23 11.67
C PHE A 186 -5.10 -13.34 12.92
N LEU A 187 -6.05 -13.44 13.86
CA LEU A 187 -5.98 -12.72 15.14
C LEU A 187 -4.77 -13.17 15.97
N ASP A 188 -4.52 -14.49 16.05
CA ASP A 188 -3.38 -15.06 16.77
C ASP A 188 -2.05 -14.54 16.19
N TYR A 189 -1.94 -14.48 14.86
CA TYR A 189 -0.77 -13.89 14.21
C TYR A 189 -0.62 -12.40 14.54
N ILE A 190 -1.67 -11.58 14.38
CA ILE A 190 -1.62 -10.14 14.70
C ILE A 190 -1.22 -9.91 16.17
N VAL A 191 -1.76 -10.71 17.11
CA VAL A 191 -1.42 -10.60 18.53
C VAL A 191 0.05 -10.97 18.76
N SER A 192 0.56 -12.00 18.09
CA SER A 192 1.97 -12.43 18.21
C SER A 192 2.98 -11.35 17.82
N LEU A 193 2.59 -10.38 16.97
CA LEU A 193 3.46 -9.27 16.56
C LEU A 193 3.68 -8.22 17.66
N LYS A 194 2.82 -8.15 18.69
CA LYS A 194 2.94 -7.16 19.77
C LYS A 194 4.12 -7.41 20.70
N ASP A 195 4.57 -8.66 20.76
CA ASP A 195 5.65 -9.12 21.64
C ASP A 195 6.98 -9.31 20.89
N ALA A 196 7.03 -8.96 19.60
CA ALA A 196 8.14 -9.23 18.67
C ALA A 196 9.07 -8.03 18.44
#